data_AF-A0A835ZNH5-F1
#
_entry.id   AF-A0A835ZNH5-F1
#
_cell.length_a   1.000
_cell.length_b   1.000
_cell.length_c   1.000
_cell.angle_alpha   90.00
_cell.angle_beta   90.00
_cell.angle_gamma   90.00
#
_symmetry.space_group_name_H-M   'P 1'
#
loop_
_entity.id
_entity.type
_entity.pdbx_description
1 polymer ?
#
loop_
_entity_poly.entity_id
_entity_poly.type
_entity_poly.pdbx_seq_one_letter_code
_entity_poly.pdbx_strand_id
1 'polypeptide(L)'
;MCLESWKLDYPTFSYKWTLRACLEVLAGERSYSYTLDRRPVLLYRGWSSSSTERAASGGTHMERKPEKAVMATKPKLHYPNGRGRMESVRWVLAAAGVEFDEEFLETKEQLQKLQDGNHLLFQQVPMVEIDGMKLVQTRSILHYIADKHHLFGKDLKERTLIDMYVEGTLDLLELLIMHPFLKPDDQQKEVANMAQKAIIRYFPVFEKVLRGHGQRFLVGNQLSLADIILLQTILALEEKIPNILSAFPHLQEYTVKISNIPTIKKFLEPGSKKKPPPDDIYVRTVYNIFMP
;
A
#
# COMPACT_ATOMS: atom_id res chain seq x y z
N MET A 1 -21.64 55.08 38.98
CA MET A 1 -21.54 53.64 39.30
C MET A 1 -22.85 53.00 38.90
N CYS A 2 -22.90 52.49 37.67
CA CYS A 2 -24.07 51.91 37.04
C CYS A 2 -23.68 50.59 36.37
N LEU A 3 -24.68 49.72 36.26
CA LEU A 3 -24.73 48.35 35.77
C LEU A 3 -23.97 48.10 34.46
N GLU A 4 -23.46 46.88 34.25
CA GLU A 4 -23.98 45.97 33.22
C GLU A 4 -23.39 44.56 33.28
N SER A 5 -24.28 43.61 32.99
CA SER A 5 -24.14 42.16 33.03
C SER A 5 -23.70 41.59 31.69
N TRP A 6 -22.86 40.55 31.67
CA TRP A 6 -22.88 39.55 30.60
C TRP A 6 -22.65 38.15 31.20
N LYS A 7 -23.73 37.35 31.26
CA LYS A 7 -23.68 35.89 31.40
C LYS A 7 -23.54 35.29 30.00
N LEU A 8 -22.60 34.38 29.82
CA LEU A 8 -22.53 33.49 28.66
C LEU A 8 -22.68 32.06 29.18
N ASP A 9 -23.85 31.48 28.90
CA ASP A 9 -24.19 30.09 29.16
C ASP A 9 -23.49 29.17 28.14
N TYR A 10 -22.76 28.18 28.63
CA TYR A 10 -22.28 27.03 27.83
C TYR A 10 -22.90 25.75 28.41
N PRO A 11 -23.63 24.94 27.62
CA PRO A 11 -24.11 23.64 28.09
C PRO A 11 -22.96 22.63 28.08
N THR A 12 -22.66 22.12 29.26
CA THR A 12 -21.77 20.99 29.54
C THR A 12 -22.50 19.68 29.24
N PHE A 13 -22.07 18.93 28.22
CA PHE A 13 -22.51 17.54 28.04
C PHE A 13 -21.68 16.62 28.93
N SER A 14 -22.21 16.33 30.13
CA SER A 14 -21.69 15.31 31.04
C SER A 14 -22.49 14.03 30.86
N TYR A 15 -21.91 13.01 30.22
CA TYR A 15 -22.43 11.64 30.27
C TYR A 15 -21.63 10.84 31.28
N LYS A 16 -22.23 10.60 32.45
CA LYS A 16 -21.77 9.60 33.40
C LYS A 16 -22.98 8.92 34.06
N TRP A 17 -23.00 7.59 33.87
CA TRP A 17 -23.76 6.55 34.59
C TRP A 17 -25.18 6.20 34.12
N THR A 18 -25.26 5.09 33.38
CA THR A 18 -26.04 3.93 33.85
C THR A 18 -25.41 2.65 33.31
N LEU A 19 -24.66 1.99 34.17
CA LEU A 19 -24.01 0.69 33.93
C LEU A 19 -24.74 -0.30 34.86
N ARG A 20 -25.82 -0.92 34.37
CA ARG A 20 -26.39 -2.13 34.97
C ARG A 20 -27.40 -2.82 34.05
N ALA A 21 -27.19 -4.13 33.89
CA ALA A 21 -28.12 -5.17 33.46
C ALA A 21 -28.41 -5.31 31.94
N CYS A 22 -27.71 -6.26 31.31
CA CYS A 22 -28.35 -7.39 30.60
C CYS A 22 -27.32 -8.46 30.21
N LEU A 23 -26.53 -8.91 31.20
CA LEU A 23 -25.81 -10.18 31.17
C LEU A 23 -26.71 -11.17 31.89
N GLU A 24 -27.40 -12.02 31.12
CA GLU A 24 -27.97 -13.34 31.45
C GLU A 24 -29.18 -13.63 30.55
N VAL A 25 -28.94 -14.26 29.40
CA VAL A 25 -29.88 -15.24 28.86
C VAL A 25 -29.11 -16.54 28.74
N LEU A 26 -29.40 -17.41 29.70
CA LEU A 26 -28.95 -18.78 29.82
C LEU A 26 -29.42 -19.63 28.63
N ALA A 27 -28.66 -20.70 28.43
CA ALA A 27 -28.91 -21.84 27.57
C ALA A 27 -30.39 -22.22 27.38
N GLY A 28 -30.76 -22.50 26.14
CA GLY A 28 -32.04 -23.11 25.80
C GLY A 28 -32.06 -23.51 24.33
N GLU A 29 -31.90 -24.81 24.08
CA GLU A 29 -32.21 -25.46 22.81
C GLU A 29 -33.60 -25.03 22.33
N ARG A 30 -33.72 -24.61 21.07
CA ARG A 30 -34.95 -24.74 20.28
C ARG A 30 -34.64 -24.54 18.79
N SER A 31 -34.60 -25.67 18.10
CA SER A 31 -34.76 -25.81 16.66
C SER A 31 -36.06 -25.18 16.18
N TYR A 32 -36.00 -24.33 15.16
CA TYR A 32 -37.16 -23.98 14.34
C TYR A 32 -36.87 -24.35 12.88
N SER A 33 -37.63 -25.31 12.38
CA SER A 33 -37.69 -25.70 10.98
C SER A 33 -38.73 -24.85 10.26
N TYR A 34 -38.36 -24.23 9.14
CA TYR A 34 -39.31 -23.86 8.09
C TYR A 34 -38.68 -24.17 6.73
N THR A 35 -39.29 -25.11 6.01
CA THR A 35 -38.96 -25.46 4.62
C THR A 35 -39.99 -24.84 3.69
N LEU A 36 -39.52 -24.12 2.65
CA LEU A 36 -39.79 -24.31 1.22
C LEU A 36 -39.66 -22.98 0.47
N ASP A 37 -38.55 -22.82 -0.26
CA ASP A 37 -38.67 -22.56 -1.70
C ASP A 37 -37.49 -23.18 -2.44
N ARG A 38 -37.78 -23.85 -3.56
CA ARG A 38 -36.91 -24.76 -4.29
C ARG A 38 -36.05 -23.99 -5.30
N ARG A 39 -34.74 -23.91 -5.08
CA ARG A 39 -33.73 -23.76 -6.16
C ARG A 39 -32.45 -24.52 -5.81
N PRO A 40 -31.87 -25.32 -6.73
CA PRO A 40 -30.71 -26.13 -6.42
C PRO A 40 -29.45 -25.25 -6.31
N VAL A 41 -28.89 -25.18 -5.11
CA VAL A 41 -27.52 -24.71 -4.88
C VAL A 41 -26.59 -25.92 -5.01
N LEU A 42 -25.69 -25.86 -5.98
CA LEU A 42 -24.55 -26.76 -6.10
C LEU A 42 -23.67 -26.60 -4.85
N LEU A 43 -23.83 -27.51 -3.89
CA LEU A 43 -22.95 -27.62 -2.74
C LEU A 43 -21.68 -28.36 -3.17
N TYR A 44 -20.58 -27.60 -3.27
CA TYR A 44 -19.22 -28.14 -3.29
C TYR A 44 -19.01 -28.99 -2.03
N ARG A 45 -18.80 -30.30 -2.20
CA ARG A 45 -18.45 -31.19 -1.10
C ARG A 45 -17.03 -30.89 -0.63
N GLY A 46 -16.94 -30.47 0.63
CA GLY A 46 -15.69 -30.34 1.37
C GLY A 46 -14.99 -31.67 1.58
N TRP A 47 -13.67 -31.55 1.73
CA TRP A 47 -12.74 -32.51 2.29
C TRP A 47 -13.32 -33.26 3.50
N SER A 48 -13.20 -34.59 3.47
CA SER A 48 -13.19 -35.41 4.68
C SER A 48 -11.95 -36.30 4.69
N SER A 49 -11.13 -36.15 5.72
CA SER A 49 -10.04 -37.04 6.08
C SER A 49 -10.58 -38.42 6.47
N SER A 50 -10.08 -39.48 5.86
CA SER A 50 -10.04 -40.79 6.51
C SER A 50 -8.81 -41.56 6.04
N SER A 51 -8.01 -41.93 7.04
CA SER A 51 -6.87 -42.80 6.96
C SER A 51 -7.30 -44.27 6.94
N THR A 52 -6.41 -45.09 6.40
CA THR A 52 -6.29 -46.56 6.52
C THR A 52 -7.35 -47.42 5.85
N GLU A 53 -6.99 -47.99 4.70
CA GLU A 53 -7.03 -49.44 4.49
C GLU A 53 -6.06 -49.83 3.36
N ARG A 54 -5.21 -50.83 3.62
CA ARG A 54 -4.32 -51.48 2.64
C ARG A 54 -5.03 -52.72 2.12
N ALA A 55 -5.06 -52.92 0.81
CA ALA A 55 -4.85 -54.24 0.19
C ALA A 55 -4.59 -54.08 -1.32
N ALA A 56 -3.80 -55.04 -1.83
CA ALA A 56 -3.05 -55.03 -3.07
C ALA A 56 -3.85 -55.03 -4.39
N SER A 57 -3.22 -54.46 -5.43
CA SER A 57 -2.83 -55.12 -6.71
C SER A 57 -3.15 -54.26 -7.96
N GLY A 58 -2.19 -54.21 -8.89
CA GLY A 58 -2.38 -53.66 -10.24
C GLY A 58 -1.65 -52.33 -10.49
N GLY A 59 -0.33 -52.39 -10.66
CA GLY A 59 0.45 -51.24 -11.10
C GLY A 59 0.19 -50.91 -12.57
N THR A 60 -0.47 -49.78 -12.82
CA THR A 60 -0.37 -49.04 -14.08
C THR A 60 0.36 -47.74 -13.79
N HIS A 61 1.56 -47.60 -14.37
CA HIS A 61 2.33 -46.36 -14.36
C HIS A 61 1.53 -45.29 -15.13
N MET A 62 0.72 -44.50 -14.42
CA MET A 62 0.30 -43.19 -14.92
C MET A 62 1.48 -42.24 -14.74
N GLU A 63 2.24 -42.08 -15.82
CA GLU A 63 3.23 -41.05 -15.99
C GLU A 63 2.54 -39.68 -15.78
N ARG A 64 2.79 -39.03 -14.64
CA ARG A 64 2.34 -37.65 -14.42
C ARG A 64 3.07 -36.80 -15.45
N LYS A 65 2.34 -36.32 -16.47
CA LYS A 65 2.83 -35.27 -17.35
C LYS A 65 3.37 -34.14 -16.47
N PRO A 66 4.58 -33.60 -16.75
CA PRO A 66 5.07 -32.46 -16.02
C PRO A 66 4.07 -31.33 -16.20
N GLU A 67 3.53 -30.87 -15.07
CA GLU A 67 2.78 -29.62 -15.02
C GLU A 67 3.72 -28.57 -15.63
N LYS A 68 3.35 -28.01 -16.79
CA LYS A 68 4.16 -27.00 -17.46
C LYS A 68 4.42 -25.92 -16.41
N ALA A 69 5.68 -25.74 -16.02
CA ALA A 69 6.09 -24.60 -15.24
C ALA A 69 5.56 -23.37 -15.99
N VAL A 70 4.53 -22.72 -15.44
CA VAL A 70 4.09 -21.42 -15.92
C VAL A 70 5.29 -20.54 -15.67
N MET A 71 6.09 -20.29 -16.70
CA MET A 71 7.18 -19.33 -16.64
C MET A 71 6.56 -18.06 -16.11
N ALA A 72 6.87 -17.71 -14.85
CA ALA A 72 6.29 -16.55 -14.22
C ALA A 72 6.67 -15.34 -15.07
N THR A 73 5.71 -14.80 -15.80
CA THR A 73 5.92 -13.66 -16.68
C THR A 73 6.29 -12.48 -15.80
N LYS A 74 7.36 -11.76 -16.17
CA LYS A 74 7.79 -10.54 -15.47
C LYS A 74 6.61 -9.58 -15.31
N PRO A 75 6.46 -8.91 -14.15
CA PRO A 75 5.43 -7.90 -14.00
C PRO A 75 5.57 -6.83 -15.08
N LYS A 76 4.46 -6.39 -15.66
CA LYS A 76 4.43 -5.28 -16.62
C LYS A 76 3.64 -4.11 -16.05
N LEU A 77 4.28 -2.96 -15.93
CA LEU A 77 3.70 -1.75 -15.35
C LEU A 77 3.18 -0.82 -16.45
N HIS A 78 1.90 -0.45 -16.38
CA HIS A 78 1.24 0.48 -17.29
C HIS A 78 1.05 1.83 -16.60
N TYR A 79 1.83 2.83 -17.03
CA TYR A 79 1.83 4.19 -16.47
C TYR A 79 2.58 5.17 -17.39
N PRO A 80 2.39 6.49 -17.29
CA PRO A 80 3.31 7.44 -17.94
C PRO A 80 4.76 7.26 -17.50
N ASN A 81 5.70 7.69 -18.35
CA ASN A 81 7.13 7.64 -18.04
C ASN A 81 7.53 8.70 -17.02
N GLY A 82 7.25 8.42 -15.75
CA GLY A 82 7.62 9.25 -14.61
C GLY A 82 7.15 8.62 -13.30
N ARG A 83 7.32 9.35 -12.19
CA ARG A 83 7.02 8.84 -10.85
C ARG A 83 5.52 8.57 -10.66
N GLY A 84 4.75 9.63 -10.42
CA GLY A 84 3.35 9.59 -10.00
C GLY A 84 3.08 8.51 -8.95
N ARG A 85 1.91 7.86 -9.06
CA ARG A 85 1.49 6.80 -8.13
C ARG A 85 2.17 5.45 -8.38
N MET A 86 2.78 5.25 -9.56
CA MET A 86 3.45 3.98 -9.90
C MET A 86 4.83 3.85 -9.26
N GLU A 87 5.43 4.97 -8.82
CA GLU A 87 6.77 4.94 -8.24
C GLU A 87 6.86 4.03 -7.02
N SER A 88 5.85 4.02 -6.14
CA SER A 88 5.81 3.11 -4.99
C SER A 88 5.80 1.64 -5.39
N VAL A 89 5.15 1.29 -6.51
CA VAL A 89 5.16 -0.08 -7.03
C VAL A 89 6.56 -0.46 -7.51
N ARG A 90 7.26 0.45 -8.21
CA ARG A 90 8.66 0.24 -8.64
C ARG A 90 9.58 0.02 -7.44
N TRP A 91 9.43 0.85 -6.41
CA TRP A 91 10.20 0.73 -5.16
C TRP A 91 10.03 -0.64 -4.51
N VAL A 92 8.80 -1.13 -4.38
CA VAL A 92 8.51 -2.41 -3.71
C VAL A 92 8.99 -3.60 -4.55
N LEU A 93 8.77 -3.59 -5.87
CA LEU A 93 9.29 -4.63 -6.76
C LEU A 93 10.82 -4.69 -6.72
N ALA A 94 11.48 -3.53 -6.79
CA ALA A 94 12.93 -3.46 -6.75
C ALA A 94 13.48 -3.92 -5.39
N ALA A 95 12.88 -3.49 -4.27
CA ALA A 95 13.27 -3.93 -2.93
C ALA A 95 13.13 -5.46 -2.76
N ALA A 96 12.09 -6.06 -3.36
CA ALA A 96 11.86 -7.50 -3.41
C ALA A 96 12.78 -8.24 -4.42
N GLY A 97 13.65 -7.54 -5.15
CA GLY A 97 14.54 -8.14 -6.15
C GLY A 97 13.82 -8.63 -7.41
N VAL A 98 12.63 -8.11 -7.70
CA VAL A 98 11.81 -8.50 -8.86
C VAL A 98 12.13 -7.59 -10.04
N GLU A 99 12.62 -8.19 -11.12
CA GLU A 99 12.76 -7.51 -12.41
C GLU A 99 11.38 -7.36 -13.08
N PHE A 100 11.09 -6.16 -13.57
CA PHE A 100 9.81 -5.82 -14.21
C PHE A 100 10.03 -5.05 -15.51
N ASP A 101 9.03 -5.11 -16.39
CA ASP A 101 8.97 -4.35 -17.64
C ASP A 101 7.99 -3.17 -17.50
N GLU A 102 8.15 -2.15 -18.34
CA GLU A 102 7.30 -0.96 -18.34
C GLU A 102 6.74 -0.72 -19.74
N GLU A 103 5.43 -0.48 -19.82
CA GLU A 103 4.73 -0.07 -21.04
C GLU A 103 4.19 1.34 -20.79
N PHE A 104 4.88 2.33 -21.36
CA PHE A 104 4.59 3.72 -21.04
C PHE A 104 3.36 4.24 -21.79
N LEU A 105 2.53 4.98 -21.04
CA LEU A 105 1.49 5.81 -21.62
C LEU A 105 2.09 7.16 -22.01
N GLU A 106 2.11 7.43 -23.30
CA GLU A 106 2.62 8.65 -23.93
C GLU A 106 1.49 9.47 -24.58
N THR A 107 0.40 8.81 -24.99
CA THR A 107 -0.74 9.47 -25.66
C THR A 107 -2.10 9.08 -25.08
N LYS A 108 -3.10 9.92 -25.33
CA LYS A 108 -4.49 9.68 -24.91
C LYS A 108 -5.10 8.46 -25.59
N GLU A 109 -4.74 8.20 -26.84
CA GLU A 109 -5.20 7.04 -27.62
C GLU A 109 -4.70 5.73 -27.02
N GLN A 110 -3.48 5.70 -26.46
CA GLN A 110 -2.96 4.52 -25.76
C GLN A 110 -3.76 4.24 -24.48
N LEU A 111 -4.11 5.29 -23.72
CA LEU A 111 -4.99 5.14 -22.56
C LEU A 111 -6.37 4.62 -22.98
N GLN A 112 -6.98 5.22 -24.01
CA GLN A 112 -8.28 4.80 -24.55
C GLN A 112 -8.25 3.35 -25.01
N LYS A 113 -7.17 2.90 -25.68
CA LYS A 113 -7.02 1.50 -26.07
C LYS A 113 -7.03 0.54 -24.87
N LEU A 114 -6.42 0.91 -23.75
CA LEU A 114 -6.48 0.10 -22.52
C LEU A 114 -7.88 0.11 -21.90
N GLN A 115 -8.59 1.25 -21.96
CA GLN A 115 -9.95 1.42 -21.48
C GLN A 115 -10.95 0.60 -22.30
N ASP A 116 -10.97 0.80 -23.62
CA ASP A 116 -11.83 0.10 -24.59
C ASP A 116 -11.56 -1.41 -24.62
N GLY A 117 -10.29 -1.80 -24.40
CA GLY A 117 -9.88 -3.20 -24.27
C GLY A 117 -10.28 -3.87 -22.95
N ASN A 118 -10.99 -3.17 -22.06
CA ASN A 118 -11.35 -3.63 -20.72
C ASN A 118 -10.14 -4.13 -19.89
N HIS A 119 -8.97 -3.53 -20.11
CA HIS A 119 -7.76 -3.87 -19.35
C HIS A 119 -7.70 -3.14 -18.01
N LEU A 120 -8.42 -2.02 -17.89
CA LEU A 120 -8.47 -1.18 -16.69
C LEU A 120 -9.83 -1.35 -16.00
N LEU A 121 -9.87 -2.12 -14.91
CA LEU A 121 -11.11 -2.45 -14.18
C LEU A 121 -11.95 -1.21 -13.81
N PHE A 122 -11.29 -0.10 -13.46
CA PHE A 122 -11.94 1.18 -13.13
C PHE A 122 -11.49 2.32 -14.05
N GLN A 123 -11.11 1.99 -15.30
CA GLN A 123 -10.72 2.99 -16.32
C GLN A 123 -9.48 3.84 -15.97
N GLN A 124 -8.71 3.42 -14.95
CA GLN A 124 -7.60 4.18 -14.38
C GLN A 124 -6.32 3.35 -14.35
N VAL A 125 -5.18 4.06 -14.38
CA VAL A 125 -3.87 3.55 -13.99
C VAL A 125 -3.45 4.19 -12.65
N PRO A 126 -2.56 3.59 -11.83
CA PRO A 126 -1.70 2.43 -12.08
C PRO A 126 -2.42 1.12 -12.41
N MET A 127 -1.90 0.40 -13.40
CA MET A 127 -2.25 -1.01 -13.68
C MET A 127 -0.97 -1.84 -13.81
N VAL A 128 -0.99 -3.05 -13.26
CA VAL A 128 0.12 -4.00 -13.31
C VAL A 128 -0.37 -5.36 -13.75
N GLU A 129 0.24 -5.88 -14.82
CA GLU A 129 0.08 -7.28 -15.20
C GLU A 129 1.05 -8.12 -14.38
N ILE A 130 0.56 -9.03 -13.54
CA ILE A 130 1.37 -9.88 -12.67
C ILE A 130 0.61 -11.18 -12.37
N ASP A 131 1.29 -12.33 -12.47
CA ASP A 131 0.73 -13.67 -12.21
C ASP A 131 -0.60 -13.96 -12.93
N GLY A 132 -0.71 -13.51 -14.18
CA GLY A 132 -1.93 -13.66 -15.00
C GLY A 132 -3.08 -12.73 -14.63
N MET A 133 -2.89 -11.82 -13.66
CA MET A 133 -3.87 -10.81 -13.27
C MET A 133 -3.52 -9.44 -13.84
N LYS A 134 -4.55 -8.59 -14.03
CA LYS A 134 -4.42 -7.16 -14.35
C LYS A 134 -4.87 -6.35 -13.14
N LEU A 135 -3.95 -6.13 -12.20
CA LEU A 135 -4.25 -5.46 -10.94
C LEU A 135 -4.30 -3.94 -11.15
N VAL A 136 -5.31 -3.29 -10.56
CA VAL A 136 -5.44 -1.82 -10.48
C VAL A 136 -5.53 -1.40 -9.02
N GLN A 137 -5.54 -0.09 -8.77
CA GLN A 137 -5.46 0.55 -7.45
C GLN A 137 -4.11 0.35 -6.78
N THR A 138 -3.37 1.45 -6.61
CA THR A 138 -1.99 1.42 -6.09
C THR A 138 -1.88 0.61 -4.81
N ARG A 139 -2.76 0.84 -3.83
CA ARG A 139 -2.76 0.15 -2.53
C ARG A 139 -2.94 -1.36 -2.68
N SER A 140 -3.91 -1.79 -3.48
CA SER A 140 -4.17 -3.21 -3.74
C SER A 140 -2.98 -3.88 -4.43
N ILE A 141 -2.33 -3.20 -5.39
CA ILE A 141 -1.11 -3.67 -6.05
C ILE A 141 0.02 -3.83 -5.03
N LEU A 142 0.25 -2.81 -4.18
CA LEU A 142 1.29 -2.85 -3.15
C LEU A 142 1.06 -3.99 -2.15
N HIS A 143 -0.17 -4.18 -1.68
CA HIS A 143 -0.53 -5.26 -0.77
C HIS A 143 -0.28 -6.64 -1.38
N TYR A 144 -0.66 -6.84 -2.64
CA TYR A 144 -0.41 -8.09 -3.35
C TYR A 144 1.09 -8.42 -3.44
N ILE A 145 1.89 -7.45 -3.86
CA ILE A 145 3.35 -7.63 -3.96
C ILE A 145 3.95 -7.87 -2.57
N ALA A 146 3.49 -7.14 -1.55
CA ALA A 146 4.00 -7.30 -0.20
C ALA A 146 3.69 -8.70 0.37
N ASP A 147 2.48 -9.22 0.17
CA ASP A 147 2.10 -10.57 0.57
C ASP A 147 2.93 -11.64 -0.16
N LYS A 148 3.07 -11.49 -1.49
CA LYS A 148 3.83 -12.42 -2.32
C LYS A 148 5.30 -12.52 -1.93
N HIS A 149 5.89 -11.43 -1.44
CA HIS A 149 7.32 -11.32 -1.15
C HIS A 149 7.64 -11.19 0.35
N HIS A 150 6.72 -11.57 1.24
CA HIS A 150 6.91 -11.58 2.69
C HIS A 150 7.26 -10.21 3.31
N LEU A 151 6.76 -9.13 2.73
CA LEU A 151 6.95 -7.75 3.18
C LEU A 151 5.77 -7.24 4.03
N PHE A 152 4.80 -8.10 4.38
CA PHE A 152 3.57 -7.69 5.08
C PHE A 152 3.41 -8.26 6.50
N GLY A 153 4.54 -8.54 7.16
CA GLY A 153 4.57 -9.08 8.52
C GLY A 153 4.27 -10.58 8.58
N LYS A 154 4.52 -11.18 9.75
CA LYS A 154 4.32 -12.64 9.94
C LYS A 154 2.96 -13.02 10.51
N ASP A 155 2.26 -12.05 11.10
CA ASP A 155 0.96 -12.24 11.74
C ASP A 155 0.08 -11.00 11.56
N LEU A 156 -1.19 -11.14 11.97
CA LEU A 156 -2.18 -10.07 11.81
C LEU A 156 -1.78 -8.79 12.56
N LYS A 157 -1.10 -8.88 13.71
CA LYS A 157 -0.71 -7.69 14.49
C LYS A 157 0.37 -6.91 13.77
N GLU A 158 1.41 -7.59 13.27
CA GLU A 158 2.44 -6.95 12.46
C GLU A 158 1.85 -6.38 11.17
N ARG A 159 0.99 -7.13 10.48
CA ARG A 159 0.30 -6.65 9.27
C ARG A 159 -0.48 -5.36 9.55
N THR A 160 -1.25 -5.31 10.64
CA THR A 160 -2.02 -4.11 11.01
C THR A 160 -1.12 -2.91 11.26
N LEU A 161 0.04 -3.08 11.92
CA LEU A 161 0.99 -1.98 12.12
C LEU A 161 1.56 -1.49 10.78
N ILE A 162 1.96 -2.42 9.92
CA ILE A 162 2.49 -2.10 8.59
C ILE A 162 1.44 -1.33 7.78
N ASP A 163 0.19 -1.77 7.76
CA ASP A 163 -0.92 -1.13 7.05
C ASP A 163 -1.13 0.32 7.54
N MET A 164 -1.23 0.52 8.86
CA MET A 164 -1.37 1.86 9.45
C MET A 164 -0.21 2.80 9.09
N TYR A 165 1.02 2.29 9.10
CA TYR A 165 2.20 3.08 8.74
C TYR A 165 2.25 3.40 7.25
N VAL A 166 1.89 2.45 6.38
CA VAL A 166 1.83 2.65 4.94
C VAL A 166 0.78 3.70 4.60
N GLU A 167 -0.45 3.56 5.10
CA GLU A 167 -1.54 4.49 4.80
C GLU A 167 -1.21 5.92 5.26
N GLY A 168 -0.69 6.08 6.49
CA GLY A 168 -0.26 7.39 6.97
C GLY A 168 0.88 7.98 6.14
N THR A 169 1.80 7.16 5.65
CA THR A 169 2.91 7.62 4.81
C THR A 169 2.42 7.99 3.40
N LEU A 170 1.47 7.24 2.84
CA LEU A 170 0.87 7.53 1.54
C LEU A 170 0.10 8.85 1.56
N ASP A 171 -0.56 9.21 2.67
CA ASP A 171 -1.18 10.54 2.83
C ASP A 171 -0.16 11.69 2.75
N LEU A 172 1.06 11.47 3.27
CA LEU A 172 2.15 12.45 3.16
C LEU A 172 2.73 12.48 1.74
N LEU A 173 2.96 11.32 1.14
CA LEU A 173 3.46 11.17 -0.22
C LEU A 173 2.49 11.76 -1.27
N GLU A 174 1.19 11.74 -0.99
CA GLU A 174 0.17 12.34 -1.87
C GLU A 174 0.45 13.83 -2.15
N LEU A 175 0.94 14.57 -1.16
CA LEU A 175 1.28 15.99 -1.31
C LEU A 175 2.41 16.17 -2.33
N LEU A 176 3.40 15.27 -2.31
CA LEU A 176 4.49 15.25 -3.29
C LEU A 176 4.01 14.83 -4.69
N ILE A 177 3.06 13.89 -4.77
CA ILE A 177 2.49 13.42 -6.05
C ILE A 177 1.69 14.54 -6.73
N MET A 178 0.95 15.32 -5.95
CA MET A 178 0.11 16.40 -6.47
C MET A 178 0.89 17.71 -6.73
N HIS A 179 2.01 17.92 -6.03
CA HIS A 179 2.83 19.15 -6.10
C HIS A 179 3.14 19.64 -7.54
N PRO A 180 3.55 18.79 -8.50
CA PRO A 180 3.93 19.24 -9.85
C PRO A 180 2.76 19.83 -10.65
N PHE A 181 1.53 19.54 -10.26
CA PHE A 181 0.30 19.96 -10.95
C PHE A 181 -0.35 21.19 -10.30
N LEU A 182 0.25 21.73 -9.23
CA LEU A 182 -0.18 22.97 -8.63
C LEU A 182 0.24 24.16 -9.50
N LYS A 183 -0.51 25.26 -9.38
CA LYS A 183 -0.09 26.55 -9.94
C LYS A 183 1.26 26.96 -9.34
N PRO A 184 2.15 27.62 -10.09
CA PRO A 184 3.46 28.03 -9.60
C PRO A 184 3.43 28.76 -8.24
N ASP A 185 2.48 29.67 -8.04
CA ASP A 185 2.35 30.44 -6.79
C ASP A 185 1.96 29.59 -5.57
N ASP A 186 1.29 28.45 -5.79
CA ASP A 186 0.84 27.54 -4.74
C ASP A 186 1.90 26.48 -4.41
N GLN A 187 2.82 26.19 -5.34
CA GLN A 187 3.89 25.21 -5.14
C GLN A 187 4.79 25.54 -3.95
N GLN A 188 5.14 26.82 -3.75
CA GLN A 188 6.00 27.22 -2.63
C GLN A 188 5.29 27.06 -1.28
N LYS A 189 4.00 27.42 -1.20
CA LYS A 189 3.18 27.23 0.00
C LYS A 189 3.04 25.76 0.35
N GLU A 190 2.86 24.92 -0.67
CA GLU A 190 2.71 23.48 -0.46
C GLU A 190 3.99 22.83 0.05
N VAL A 191 5.18 23.31 -0.34
CA VAL A 191 6.46 22.84 0.24
C VAL A 191 6.52 23.11 1.75
N ALA A 192 6.09 24.29 2.20
CA ALA A 192 6.04 24.60 3.63
C ALA A 192 5.00 23.72 4.37
N ASN A 193 3.83 23.48 3.76
CA ASN A 193 2.81 22.58 4.29
C ASN A 193 3.30 21.13 4.41
N MET A 194 3.97 20.62 3.37
CA MET A 194 4.63 19.31 3.38
C MET A 194 5.63 19.21 4.52
N ALA A 195 6.49 20.23 4.68
CA ALA A 195 7.47 20.29 5.76
C ALA A 195 6.79 20.19 7.13
N GLN A 196 5.79 21.04 7.36
CA GLN A 196 5.05 21.10 8.63
C GLN A 196 4.36 19.76 8.94
N LYS A 197 3.69 19.15 7.97
CA LYS A 197 3.04 17.85 8.14
C LYS A 197 4.06 16.77 8.46
N ALA A 198 5.17 16.69 7.72
CA ALA A 198 6.23 15.73 7.95
C ALA A 198 6.78 15.84 9.38
N ILE A 199 7.22 17.04 9.80
CA ILE A 199 7.90 17.26 11.08
C ILE A 199 6.97 17.22 12.30
N ILE A 200 5.69 17.61 12.16
CA ILE A 200 4.76 17.66 13.31
C ILE A 200 3.98 16.35 13.44
N ARG A 201 3.50 15.78 12.33
CA ARG A 201 2.54 14.68 12.35
C ARG A 201 3.19 13.31 12.16
N TYR A 202 4.07 13.16 11.17
CA TYR A 202 4.50 11.85 10.71
C TYR A 202 5.85 11.43 11.30
N PHE A 203 6.91 12.22 11.11
CA PHE A 203 8.25 11.87 11.56
C PHE A 203 8.37 11.61 13.06
N PRO A 204 7.70 12.37 13.96
CA PRO A 204 7.73 12.06 15.39
C PRO A 204 7.20 10.65 15.74
N VAL A 205 6.26 10.12 14.95
CA VAL A 205 5.71 8.77 15.15
C VAL A 205 6.78 7.74 14.85
N PHE A 206 7.38 7.80 13.66
CA PHE A 206 8.41 6.84 13.23
C PHE A 206 9.69 6.95 14.05
N GLU A 207 10.12 8.17 14.39
CA GLU A 207 11.24 8.43 15.29
C GLU A 207 11.02 7.75 16.66
N LYS A 208 9.80 7.86 17.22
CA LYS A 208 9.43 7.22 18.48
C LYS A 208 9.41 5.69 18.37
N VAL A 209 8.91 5.15 17.27
CA VAL A 209 8.91 3.70 17.00
C VAL A 209 10.34 3.17 16.99
N LEU A 210 11.20 3.75 16.15
CA LEU A 210 12.61 3.36 16.00
C LEU A 210 13.39 3.49 17.32
N ARG A 211 13.21 4.59 18.05
CA ARG A 211 13.80 4.78 19.38
C ARG A 211 13.27 3.77 20.39
N GLY A 212 11.99 3.45 20.33
CA GLY A 212 11.28 2.63 21.33
C GLY A 212 11.79 1.20 21.38
N HIS A 213 12.01 0.57 20.22
CA HIS A 213 12.53 -0.80 20.16
C HIS A 213 14.00 -0.90 19.75
N GLY A 214 14.62 0.17 19.24
CA GLY A 214 16.05 0.20 18.87
C GLY A 214 16.43 -0.76 17.74
N GLN A 215 15.47 -1.15 16.90
CA GLN A 215 15.68 -2.11 15.80
C GLN A 215 15.90 -1.36 14.49
N ARG A 216 16.37 -2.10 13.48
CA ARG A 216 16.65 -1.56 12.14
C ARG A 216 15.38 -1.23 11.35
N PHE A 217 14.29 -1.95 11.58
CA PHE A 217 13.05 -1.88 10.81
C PHE A 217 11.89 -1.43 11.68
N LEU A 218 10.85 -0.87 11.07
CA LEU A 218 9.67 -0.39 11.79
C LEU A 218 8.87 -1.50 12.47
N VAL A 219 8.83 -2.71 11.89
CA VAL A 219 8.02 -3.83 12.37
C VAL A 219 8.77 -5.15 12.22
N GLY A 220 8.68 -6.02 13.24
CA GLY A 220 9.08 -7.43 13.13
C GLY A 220 10.58 -7.70 12.94
N ASN A 221 11.44 -6.68 13.05
CA ASN A 221 12.90 -6.75 12.77
C ASN A 221 13.26 -7.31 11.38
N GLN A 222 12.40 -7.09 10.39
CA GLN A 222 12.64 -7.44 9.00
C GLN A 222 12.09 -6.35 8.07
N LEU A 223 12.58 -6.29 6.84
CA LEU A 223 12.09 -5.32 5.86
C LEU A 223 10.59 -5.54 5.59
N SER A 224 9.82 -4.46 5.64
CA SER A 224 8.38 -4.47 5.34
C SER A 224 8.01 -3.42 4.30
N LEU A 225 6.77 -3.48 3.83
CA LEU A 225 6.19 -2.46 2.96
C LEU A 225 6.26 -1.06 3.59
N ALA A 226 6.04 -0.95 4.91
CA ALA A 226 6.12 0.31 5.62
C ALA A 226 7.52 0.94 5.52
N ASP A 227 8.58 0.12 5.62
CA ASP A 227 9.94 0.62 5.55
C ASP A 227 10.27 1.22 4.17
N ILE A 228 9.81 0.54 3.12
CA ILE A 228 10.06 0.90 1.72
C ILE A 228 9.31 2.20 1.37
N ILE A 229 8.04 2.31 1.73
CA ILE A 229 7.22 3.50 1.44
C ILE A 229 7.70 4.70 2.26
N LEU A 230 8.12 4.49 3.51
CA LEU A 230 8.71 5.55 4.33
C LEU A 230 10.03 6.04 3.73
N LEU A 231 10.92 5.14 3.31
CA LEU A 231 12.19 5.53 2.68
C LEU A 231 11.95 6.33 1.39
N GLN A 232 11.07 5.84 0.51
CA GLN A 232 10.70 6.58 -0.71
C GLN A 232 10.25 8.01 -0.39
N THR A 233 9.39 8.15 0.63
CA THR A 233 8.80 9.43 1.01
C THR A 233 9.83 10.37 1.61
N ILE A 234 10.72 9.87 2.48
CA ILE A 234 11.82 10.64 3.05
C ILE A 234 12.72 11.19 1.95
N LEU A 235 13.21 10.34 1.05
CA LEU A 235 14.15 10.78 0.01
C LEU A 235 13.49 11.79 -0.95
N ALA A 236 12.20 11.60 -1.27
CA ALA A 236 11.45 12.56 -2.08
C ALA A 236 11.20 13.90 -1.36
N LEU A 237 11.06 13.90 -0.03
CA LEU A 237 11.02 15.13 0.77
C LEU A 237 12.39 15.81 0.83
N GLU A 238 13.48 15.06 1.01
CA GLU A 238 14.84 15.59 1.03
C GLU A 238 15.26 16.22 -0.30
N GLU A 239 14.76 15.72 -1.42
CA GLU A 239 14.92 16.35 -2.75
C GLU A 239 14.34 17.78 -2.80
N LYS A 240 13.36 18.12 -1.95
CA LYS A 240 12.78 19.48 -1.84
C LYS A 240 13.28 20.25 -0.63
N ILE A 241 13.56 19.54 0.47
CA ILE A 241 13.87 20.10 1.79
C ILE A 241 15.04 19.28 2.38
N PRO A 242 16.29 19.57 1.98
CA PRO A 242 17.44 18.70 2.29
C PRO A 242 17.73 18.48 3.77
N ASN A 243 17.26 19.37 4.66
CA ASN A 243 17.48 19.30 6.10
C ASN A 243 16.24 18.85 6.90
N ILE A 244 15.22 18.27 6.24
CA ILE A 244 13.94 17.87 6.85
C ILE A 244 14.11 16.89 8.02
N LEU A 245 15.16 16.06 8.00
CA LEU A 245 15.45 15.07 9.04
C LEU A 245 16.33 15.59 10.19
N SER A 246 16.77 16.85 10.19
CA SER A 246 17.78 17.37 11.14
C SER A 246 17.44 17.16 12.63
N ALA A 247 16.14 17.15 12.98
CA ALA A 247 15.67 16.90 14.34
C ALA A 247 15.35 15.42 14.66
N PHE A 248 15.57 14.51 13.72
CA PHE A 248 15.15 13.10 13.78
C PHE A 248 16.35 12.15 13.58
N PRO A 249 17.25 12.02 14.57
CA PRO A 249 18.48 11.24 14.44
C PRO A 249 18.23 9.75 14.16
N HIS A 250 17.18 9.13 14.71
CA HIS A 250 16.91 7.73 14.44
C HIS A 250 16.41 7.53 13.01
N LEU A 251 15.61 8.47 12.47
CA LEU A 251 15.23 8.46 11.06
C LEU A 251 16.43 8.68 10.11
N GLN A 252 17.40 9.52 10.47
CA GLN A 252 18.64 9.66 9.68
C GLN A 252 19.40 8.33 9.61
N GLU A 253 19.64 7.72 10.77
CA GLU A 253 20.35 6.43 10.84
C GLU A 253 19.58 5.31 10.12
N TYR A 254 18.26 5.26 10.32
CA TYR A 254 17.35 4.36 9.62
C TYR A 254 17.43 4.53 8.11
N THR A 255 17.37 5.76 7.60
CA THR A 255 17.42 6.07 6.17
C THR A 255 18.70 5.54 5.54
N VAL A 256 19.85 5.74 6.20
CA VAL A 256 21.14 5.19 5.76
C VAL A 256 21.12 3.66 5.78
N LYS A 257 20.61 3.04 6.84
CA LYS A 257 20.55 1.58 6.97
C LYS A 257 19.66 0.93 5.90
N ILE A 258 18.48 1.47 5.64
CA ILE A 258 17.56 0.90 4.63
C ILE A 258 18.07 1.16 3.22
N SER A 259 18.62 2.35 2.93
CA SER A 259 19.23 2.67 1.63
C SER A 259 20.39 1.74 1.25
N ASN A 260 21.08 1.17 2.25
CA ASN A 260 22.19 0.24 2.04
C ASN A 260 21.78 -1.24 1.90
N ILE A 261 20.48 -1.57 1.94
CA ILE A 261 20.02 -2.93 1.60
C ILE A 261 20.35 -3.18 0.12
N PRO A 262 21.00 -4.30 -0.26
CA PRO A 262 21.57 -4.46 -1.60
C PRO A 262 20.59 -4.21 -2.76
N THR A 263 19.35 -4.68 -2.65
CA THR A 263 18.31 -4.46 -3.67
C THR A 263 17.86 -3.00 -3.76
N ILE A 264 17.72 -2.33 -2.62
CA ILE A 264 17.37 -0.90 -2.55
C ILE A 264 18.54 -0.04 -3.03
N LYS A 265 19.77 -0.35 -2.62
CA LYS A 265 20.99 0.33 -3.07
C LYS A 265 21.12 0.26 -4.59
N LYS A 266 20.96 -0.93 -5.18
CA LYS A 266 20.92 -1.12 -6.64
C LYS A 266 19.83 -0.26 -7.30
N PHE A 267 18.68 -0.11 -6.65
CA PHE A 267 17.59 0.73 -7.17
C PHE A 267 17.87 2.23 -7.07
N LEU A 268 18.68 2.66 -6.11
CA LEU A 268 19.10 4.06 -5.97
C LEU A 268 20.24 4.44 -6.91
N GLU A 269 21.00 3.48 -7.41
CA GLU A 269 22.11 3.70 -8.34
C GLU A 269 21.63 4.11 -9.76
N PRO A 270 22.46 4.85 -10.51
CA PRO A 270 22.18 5.19 -11.91
C PRO A 270 21.94 3.95 -12.78
N GLY A 271 21.01 4.06 -13.74
CA GLY A 271 20.66 2.95 -14.63
C GLY A 271 19.58 2.01 -14.10
N SER A 272 19.10 2.23 -12.87
CA SER A 272 17.89 1.56 -12.36
C SER A 272 16.62 2.09 -13.04
N LYS A 273 15.47 1.46 -12.75
CA LYS A 273 14.15 1.92 -13.21
C LYS A 273 13.50 2.98 -12.29
N LYS A 274 14.23 3.50 -11.28
CA LYS A 274 13.78 4.62 -10.44
C LYS A 274 13.58 5.86 -11.31
N LYS A 275 12.45 6.54 -11.16
CA LYS A 275 12.16 7.72 -11.99
C LYS A 275 12.71 9.00 -11.35
N PRO A 276 13.21 9.96 -12.16
CA PRO A 276 13.65 11.25 -11.65
C PRO A 276 12.48 12.05 -11.08
N PRO A 277 12.73 13.13 -10.32
CA PRO A 277 11.68 14.09 -9.97
C PRO A 277 10.92 14.53 -11.24
N PRO A 278 9.58 14.70 -11.15
CA PRO A 278 8.77 15.08 -12.30
C PRO A 278 9.16 16.47 -12.80
N ASP A 279 9.37 16.58 -14.11
CA ASP A 279 9.68 17.81 -14.83
C ASP A 279 8.47 18.30 -15.65
N ASP A 280 8.63 19.43 -16.35
CA ASP A 280 7.58 20.02 -17.17
C ASP A 280 7.17 19.12 -18.35
N ILE A 281 8.10 18.28 -18.84
CA ILE A 281 7.82 17.31 -19.91
C ILE A 281 6.84 16.26 -19.38
N TYR A 282 7.12 15.68 -18.22
CA TYR A 282 6.22 14.73 -17.56
C TYR A 282 4.86 15.36 -17.27
N VAL A 283 4.83 16.57 -16.70
CA VAL A 283 3.57 17.26 -16.37
C VAL A 283 2.72 17.50 -17.61
N ARG A 284 3.33 17.99 -18.71
CA ARG A 284 2.63 18.19 -19.99
C ARG A 284 2.10 16.88 -20.56
N THR A 285 2.90 15.82 -20.54
CA THR A 285 2.48 14.48 -21.00
C THR A 285 1.28 13.97 -20.22
N VAL A 286 1.28 14.10 -18.89
CA VAL A 286 0.13 13.71 -18.05
C VAL A 286 -1.10 14.53 -18.40
N TYR A 287 -0.99 15.86 -18.56
CA TYR A 287 -2.13 16.68 -18.98
C TYR A 287 -2.68 16.24 -20.34
N ASN A 288 -1.82 15.96 -21.33
CA ASN A 288 -2.25 15.51 -22.65
C ASN A 288 -2.96 14.15 -22.64
N ILE A 289 -2.54 13.23 -21.76
CA ILE A 289 -3.13 11.89 -21.67
C ILE A 289 -4.47 11.90 -20.93
N PHE A 290 -4.55 12.60 -19.79
CA PHE A 290 -5.65 12.44 -18.85
C PHE A 290 -6.69 13.56 -18.86
N MET A 291 -6.41 14.71 -19.50
CA MET A 291 -7.40 15.78 -19.61
C MET A 291 -8.34 15.55 -20.81
N PRO A 292 -9.62 15.93 -20.68
CA PRO A 292 -10.60 15.86 -21.77
C PRO A 292 -10.22 16.75 -22.94
#